data_AF-A0A3R7JSX3-F1
#
_entry.id   AF-A0A3R7JSX3-F1
#
_cell.length_a   1.000
_cell.length_b   1.000
_cell.length_c   1.000
_cell.angle_alpha   90.00
_cell.angle_beta   90.00
_cell.angle_gamma   90.00
#
_symmetry.space_group_name_H-M   'P 1'
#
loop_
_entity.id
_entity.type
_entity.pdbx_description
1 polymer ?
#
loop_
_entity_poly.entity_id
_entity_poly.type
_entity_poly.pdbx_seq_one_letter_code
_entity_poly.pdbx_strand_id
1 'polypeptide(L)'
;MATQSPTRSALFTLEDAKIAFNIFCCICGIGSLGMPSNYARAGWGYATIALLFMAFANIYATVLLSKVMLVAPVTVKTYSDLGEWVAGKWGRIVVVVSQMGVCLLAPCAFLVLGGTLLDVLFPDSFSQTVWIIFMALMVVPVALIPTMKESTGMAVAGCLGTIVADVIGVSI
;
A
#
# COMPACT_ATOMS: atom_id res chain seq x y z
N MET A 1 6.55 -6.17 -37.47
CA MET A 1 7.38 -4.97 -37.68
C MET A 1 6.44 -3.78 -37.75
N ALA A 2 6.17 -3.15 -36.61
CA ALA A 2 5.47 -1.87 -36.55
C ALA A 2 6.41 -0.93 -35.79
N THR A 3 7.16 -0.15 -36.57
CA THR A 3 8.01 0.96 -36.15
C THR A 3 7.13 1.98 -35.41
N GLN A 4 7.19 1.98 -34.07
CA GLN A 4 6.68 3.10 -33.28
C GLN A 4 7.71 4.23 -33.33
N SER A 5 7.33 5.31 -34.00
CA SER A 5 7.99 6.61 -33.98
C SER A 5 8.06 7.15 -32.53
N PRO A 6 9.15 7.81 -32.11
CA PRO A 6 9.26 8.39 -30.79
C PRO A 6 8.52 9.73 -30.75
N THR A 7 7.19 9.69 -30.67
CA THR A 7 6.42 10.88 -30.33
C THR A 7 6.75 11.22 -28.89
N ARG A 8 7.49 12.32 -28.65
CA ARG A 8 7.76 12.86 -27.32
C ARG A 8 6.47 12.83 -26.50
N SER A 9 6.37 11.89 -25.56
CA SER A 9 5.28 11.81 -24.61
C SER A 9 5.31 13.07 -23.76
N ALA A 10 4.16 13.74 -23.62
CA ALA A 10 3.98 14.80 -22.63
C ALA A 10 4.49 14.26 -21.29
N LEU A 11 5.48 14.94 -20.69
CA LEU A 11 6.25 14.42 -19.55
C LEU A 11 5.41 14.12 -18.30
N PHE A 12 4.11 14.46 -18.30
CA PHE A 12 3.16 14.13 -17.24
C PHE A 12 1.73 14.40 -17.74
N THR A 13 0.89 13.38 -17.88
CA THR A 13 -0.53 13.59 -18.19
C THR A 13 -1.34 13.77 -16.90
N LEU A 14 -2.54 14.36 -17.00
CA LEU A 14 -3.46 14.44 -15.85
C LEU A 14 -3.91 13.07 -15.34
N GLU A 15 -3.87 12.04 -16.19
CA GLU A 15 -4.16 10.67 -15.78
C GLU A 15 -3.00 10.09 -14.97
N ASP A 16 -1.75 10.34 -15.38
CA ASP A 16 -0.56 9.96 -14.63
C ASP A 16 -0.53 10.63 -13.25
N ALA A 17 -0.91 11.90 -13.19
CA ALA A 17 -1.02 12.64 -11.93
C ALA A 17 -2.02 12.00 -10.96
N LYS A 18 -3.19 11.58 -11.45
CA LYS A 18 -4.21 10.91 -10.63
C LYS A 18 -3.72 9.56 -10.12
N ILE A 19 -3.04 8.78 -10.97
CA ILE A 19 -2.50 7.47 -10.59
C ILE A 19 -1.39 7.65 -9.56
N ALA A 20 -0.46 8.58 -9.77
CA ALA A 20 0.61 8.88 -8.84
C ALA A 20 0.08 9.33 -7.47
N PHE A 21 -0.94 10.20 -7.46
CA PHE A 21 -1.58 10.65 -6.23
C PHE A 21 -2.30 9.51 -5.50
N ASN A 22 -2.99 8.62 -6.23
CA ASN A 22 -3.63 7.46 -5.61
C ASN A 22 -2.59 6.50 -4.99
N ILE A 23 -1.46 6.26 -5.67
CA ILE A 23 -0.35 5.47 -5.10
C ILE A 23 0.19 6.12 -3.84
N PHE A 24 0.36 7.45 -3.84
CA PHE A 24 0.77 8.21 -2.65
C PHE A 24 -0.22 8.02 -1.50
N CYS A 25 -1.52 8.19 -1.74
CA CYS A 25 -2.56 7.97 -0.75
C CYS A 25 -2.56 6.54 -0.18
N CYS A 26 -2.27 5.52 -0.99
CA CYS A 26 -2.15 4.14 -0.51
C CYS A 26 -0.92 3.92 0.39
N ILE A 27 0.16 4.67 0.20
CA ILE A 27 1.39 4.55 1.01
C ILE A 27 1.27 5.36 2.31
N CYS A 28 0.65 6.54 2.24
CA CYS A 28 0.33 7.40 3.38
C CYS A 28 -0.82 6.83 4.22
N GLY A 29 -0.52 5.79 5.00
CA GLY A 29 -1.46 5.14 5.90
C GLY A 29 -0.74 4.34 6.99
N ILE A 30 -0.97 3.03 7.02
CA ILE A 30 -0.36 2.09 8.00
C ILE A 30 1.14 2.29 8.17
N GLY A 31 1.84 2.54 7.06
CA GLY A 31 3.29 2.71 7.07
C GLY A 31 3.74 3.82 8.00
N SER A 32 3.12 5.01 7.93
CA SER A 32 3.49 6.13 8.80
C SER A 32 3.01 5.93 10.23
N LEU A 33 1.79 5.43 10.44
CA LEU A 33 1.24 5.21 11.78
C LEU A 33 2.05 4.19 12.60
N GLY A 34 2.63 3.18 11.95
CA GLY A 34 3.47 2.17 12.61
C GLY A 34 4.92 2.60 12.81
N MET A 35 5.39 3.63 12.12
CA MET A 35 6.81 4.04 12.14
C MET A 35 7.29 4.51 13.51
N PRO A 36 6.57 5.36 14.27
CA PRO A 36 7.01 5.79 15.61
C PRO A 36 7.23 4.61 16.56
N SER A 37 6.30 3.64 16.58
CA SER A 37 6.41 2.43 17.41
C SER A 37 7.62 1.57 16.99
N ASN A 38 7.86 1.43 15.69
CA ASN A 38 9.02 0.69 15.17
C ASN A 38 10.34 1.38 15.53
N TYR A 39 10.41 2.71 15.41
CA TYR A 39 11.59 3.50 15.79
C TYR A 39 11.84 3.48 17.30
N ALA A 40 10.79 3.51 18.11
CA ALA A 40 10.90 3.40 19.57
C ALA A 40 11.49 2.03 20.00
N ARG A 41 11.18 0.95 19.27
CA ARG A 41 11.65 -0.40 19.59
C ARG A 41 13.04 -0.73 19.03
N ALA A 42 13.35 -0.29 17.81
CA ALA A 42 14.61 -0.60 17.14
C ALA A 42 15.72 0.44 17.39
N GLY A 43 15.35 1.65 17.84
CA GLY A 43 16.25 2.80 17.95
C GLY A 43 16.46 3.52 16.62
N TRP A 44 16.78 4.81 16.69
CA TRP A 44 16.83 5.70 15.52
C TRP A 44 17.81 5.24 14.43
N GLY A 45 19.01 4.75 14.81
CA GLY A 45 20.05 4.34 13.86
C GLY A 45 19.65 3.11 13.04
N TYR A 46 19.31 2.01 13.71
CA TYR A 46 18.90 0.77 13.04
C TYR A 46 17.61 0.93 12.25
N ALA A 47 16.63 1.66 12.80
CA ALA A 47 15.37 1.93 12.10
C ALA A 47 15.59 2.75 10.82
N THR A 48 16.46 3.76 10.84
CA THR A 48 16.79 4.57 9.65
C THR A 48 17.51 3.75 8.59
N ILE A 49 18.50 2.93 8.98
CA ILE A 49 19.22 2.06 8.05
C ILE A 49 18.26 1.06 7.39
N ALA A 50 17.39 0.42 8.19
CA ALA A 50 16.40 -0.53 7.69
C ALA A 50 15.39 0.14 6.76
N LEU A 51 14.93 1.35 7.10
CA LEU A 51 14.02 2.14 6.28
C LEU A 51 14.65 2.49 4.92
N LEU A 52 15.89 2.99 4.92
CA LEU A 52 16.59 3.35 3.68
C LEU A 52 16.85 2.12 2.80
N PHE A 53 17.26 1.00 3.40
CA PHE A 53 17.46 -0.25 2.67
C PHE A 53 16.16 -0.74 2.03
N MET A 54 15.05 -0.77 2.79
CA MET A 54 13.74 -1.16 2.27
C MET A 54 13.23 -0.19 1.19
N ALA A 55 13.44 1.12 1.36
CA ALA A 55 13.07 2.11 0.36
C ALA A 55 13.83 1.87 -0.95
N PHE A 56 15.15 1.69 -0.89
CA PHE A 56 15.96 1.42 -2.06
C PHE A 56 15.56 0.11 -2.75
N ALA A 57 15.37 -0.97 -1.98
CA ALA A 57 14.96 -2.26 -2.51
C ALA A 57 13.60 -2.19 -3.22
N ASN A 58 12.61 -1.51 -2.62
CA ASN A 58 11.29 -1.33 -3.22
C ASN A 58 11.35 -0.46 -4.48
N ILE A 59 12.06 0.67 -4.45
CA ILE A 59 12.22 1.53 -5.64
C ILE A 59 12.89 0.76 -6.77
N TYR A 60 13.97 0.03 -6.47
CA TYR A 60 14.66 -0.80 -7.45
C TYR A 60 13.75 -1.87 -8.05
N ALA A 61 12.99 -2.58 -7.22
CA ALA A 61 12.03 -3.58 -7.67
C ALA A 61 10.94 -2.97 -8.55
N THR A 62 10.38 -1.81 -8.19
CA THR A 62 9.39 -1.09 -9.00
C THR A 62 9.96 -0.68 -10.35
N VAL A 63 11.18 -0.16 -10.39
CA VAL A 63 11.84 0.24 -11.66
C VAL A 63 12.06 -0.98 -12.56
N LEU A 64 12.52 -2.11 -12.02
CA LEU A 64 12.66 -3.34 -12.78
C LEU A 64 11.30 -3.83 -13.30
N LEU A 65 10.28 -3.82 -12.46
CA LEU A 65 8.92 -4.20 -12.85
C LEU A 65 8.38 -3.32 -13.98
N SER A 66 8.58 -2.00 -13.92
CA SER A 66 8.21 -1.08 -15.00
C SER A 66 8.94 -1.42 -16.29
N LYS A 67 10.25 -1.71 -16.23
CA LYS A 67 11.02 -2.13 -17.43
C LYS A 67 10.50 -3.44 -18.02
N VAL A 68 10.15 -4.41 -17.18
CA VAL A 68 9.57 -5.68 -17.62
C VAL A 68 8.20 -5.46 -18.26
N MET A 69 7.34 -4.63 -17.66
CA MET A 69 6.03 -4.27 -18.21
C MET A 69 6.11 -3.59 -19.58
N LEU A 70 7.18 -2.82 -19.86
CA LEU A 70 7.38 -2.19 -21.18
C LEU A 70 7.70 -3.20 -22.31
N VAL A 71 8.24 -4.37 -21.96
CA VAL A 71 8.57 -5.44 -22.93
C VAL A 71 7.47 -6.50 -22.98
N ALA A 72 6.60 -6.56 -21.96
CA ALA A 72 5.53 -7.54 -21.87
C ALA A 72 4.49 -7.36 -22.99
N PRO A 73 3.95 -8.46 -23.56
CA PRO A 73 2.89 -8.39 -24.55
C PRO A 73 1.57 -7.90 -23.93
N VAL A 74 0.69 -7.32 -24.75
CA VAL A 74 -0.62 -6.76 -24.33
C VAL A 74 -1.58 -7.78 -23.68
N THR A 75 -1.25 -9.07 -23.75
CA THR A 75 -1.95 -10.16 -23.06
C THR A 75 -1.66 -10.20 -21.56
N VAL A 76 -0.52 -9.66 -21.12
CA VAL A 76 -0.13 -9.61 -19.70
C VAL A 76 -0.75 -8.37 -19.06
N LYS A 77 -1.81 -8.56 -18.27
CA LYS A 77 -2.53 -7.47 -17.58
C LYS A 77 -2.38 -7.51 -16.07
N THR A 78 -2.23 -8.70 -15.49
CA THR A 78 -2.13 -8.86 -14.03
C THR A 78 -0.68 -9.12 -13.62
N TYR A 79 -0.35 -8.81 -12.36
CA TYR A 79 0.96 -9.10 -11.80
C TYR A 79 1.28 -10.60 -11.82
N SER A 80 0.27 -11.46 -11.62
CA SER A 80 0.40 -12.91 -11.74
C SER A 80 0.69 -13.39 -13.16
N ASP A 81 0.07 -12.77 -14.18
CA ASP A 81 0.36 -13.11 -15.58
C ASP A 81 1.76 -12.64 -15.99
N LEU A 82 2.25 -11.54 -15.40
CA LEU A 82 3.64 -11.11 -15.57
C LEU A 82 4.61 -12.12 -14.95
N GLY A 83 4.29 -12.64 -13.75
CA GLY A 83 5.04 -13.73 -13.14
C GLY A 83 5.07 -14.99 -14.01
N GLU A 84 3.94 -15.33 -14.64
CA GLU A 84 3.87 -16.44 -15.59
C GLU A 84 4.72 -16.20 -16.84
N TRP A 85 4.71 -14.98 -17.37
CA TRP A 85 5.47 -14.62 -18.55
C TRP A 85 7.00 -14.67 -18.30
N VAL A 86 7.46 -14.23 -17.13
CA VAL A 86 8.89 -14.20 -16.80
C VAL A 86 9.44 -15.56 -16.39
N ALA A 87 8.70 -16.32 -15.56
CA ALA A 87 9.22 -17.53 -14.91
C ALA A 87 8.29 -18.76 -15.04
N GLY A 88 7.33 -18.72 -15.97
CA GLY A 88 6.37 -19.80 -16.21
C GLY A 88 5.43 -20.04 -15.04
N LYS A 89 4.86 -21.26 -14.98
CA LYS A 89 3.84 -21.63 -13.97
C LYS A 89 4.29 -21.41 -12.53
N TRP A 90 5.56 -21.64 -12.22
CA TRP A 90 6.12 -21.41 -10.90
C TRP A 90 6.13 -19.93 -10.53
N GLY A 91 6.49 -19.06 -11.48
CA GLY A 91 6.40 -17.61 -11.30
C GLY A 91 4.99 -17.14 -10.99
N ARG A 92 3.99 -17.68 -11.70
CA ARG A 92 2.56 -17.40 -11.41
C ARG A 92 2.19 -17.74 -9.97
N ILE A 93 2.56 -18.95 -9.51
CA ILE A 93 2.21 -19.42 -8.17
C ILE A 93 2.84 -18.53 -7.10
N VAL A 94 4.15 -18.26 -7.21
CA VAL A 94 4.87 -17.43 -6.23
C VAL A 94 4.26 -16.03 -6.15
N VAL A 95 3.97 -15.41 -7.30
CA VAL A 95 3.35 -14.08 -7.34
C VAL A 95 1.94 -14.10 -6.72
N VAL A 96 1.09 -15.06 -7.09
CA VAL A 96 -0.27 -15.15 -6.54
C VAL A 96 -0.24 -15.35 -5.03
N VAL A 97 0.58 -16.28 -4.54
CA VAL A 97 0.69 -16.55 -3.09
C VAL A 97 1.18 -15.31 -2.34
N SER A 98 2.21 -14.64 -2.85
CA SER A 98 2.71 -13.40 -2.23
C SER A 98 1.67 -12.29 -2.23
N GLN A 99 0.93 -12.11 -3.33
CA GLN A 99 -0.12 -11.10 -3.45
C GLN A 99 -1.28 -11.38 -2.49
N MET A 100 -1.74 -12.64 -2.41
CA MET A 100 -2.79 -13.03 -1.47
C MET A 100 -2.34 -12.85 -0.02
N GLY A 101 -1.06 -13.14 0.27
CA GLY A 101 -0.45 -12.88 1.57
C GLY A 101 -0.54 -11.40 1.95
N VAL A 102 -0.12 -10.49 1.06
CA VAL A 102 -0.21 -9.04 1.31
C VAL A 102 -1.67 -8.58 1.47
N CYS A 103 -2.57 -9.05 0.59
CA CYS A 103 -4.00 -8.70 0.67
C CYS A 103 -4.68 -9.16 1.96
N LEU A 104 -4.19 -10.21 2.62
CA LEU A 104 -4.72 -10.68 3.90
C LEU A 104 -4.02 -10.02 5.10
N LEU A 105 -2.69 -9.95 5.07
CA LEU A 105 -1.91 -9.46 6.20
C LEU A 105 -2.04 -7.94 6.38
N ALA A 106 -2.19 -7.17 5.30
CA ALA A 106 -2.37 -5.72 5.38
C ALA A 106 -3.62 -5.31 6.18
N PRO A 107 -4.85 -5.80 5.86
CA PRO A 107 -6.03 -5.48 6.66
C PRO A 107 -5.95 -6.08 8.07
N CYS A 108 -5.34 -7.26 8.27
CA CYS A 108 -5.13 -7.79 9.62
C CYS A 108 -4.27 -6.85 10.48
N ALA A 109 -3.15 -6.35 9.93
CA ALA A 109 -2.31 -5.37 10.63
C ALA A 109 -3.06 -4.07 10.92
N PHE A 110 -3.89 -3.61 9.97
CA PHE A 110 -4.75 -2.43 10.16
C PHE A 110 -5.72 -2.59 11.33
N LEU A 111 -6.42 -3.73 11.38
CA LEU A 111 -7.41 -4.01 12.41
C LEU A 111 -6.78 -4.10 13.80
N VAL A 112 -5.59 -4.72 13.91
CA VAL A 112 -4.86 -4.80 15.17
C VAL A 112 -4.40 -3.42 15.63
N LEU A 113 -3.80 -2.63 14.73
CA LEU A 113 -3.32 -1.27 15.04
C LEU A 113 -4.50 -0.35 15.42
N GLY A 114 -5.60 -0.40 14.68
CA GLY A 114 -6.81 0.35 14.98
C GLY A 114 -7.42 -0.05 16.32
N GLY A 115 -7.44 -1.35 16.63
CA GLY A 115 -7.90 -1.86 17.92
C GLY A 115 -7.07 -1.34 19.10
N THR A 116 -5.74 -1.32 18.97
CA THR A 116 -4.86 -0.75 20.01
C THR A 116 -5.05 0.75 20.19
N LEU A 117 -5.29 1.49 19.10
CA LEU A 117 -5.51 2.94 19.15
C LEU A 117 -6.82 3.28 19.86
N LEU A 118 -7.90 2.53 19.57
CA LEU A 118 -9.20 2.72 20.22
C LEU A 118 -9.19 2.34 21.70
N ASP A 119 -8.43 1.31 22.08
CA ASP A 119 -8.21 0.92 23.47
C ASP A 119 -7.52 2.02 24.29
N VAL A 120 -6.52 2.69 23.69
CA VAL A 120 -5.84 3.83 24.31
C VAL A 120 -6.72 5.08 24.36
N LEU A 121 -7.56 5.31 23.34
CA LEU A 121 -8.44 6.49 23.26
C LEU A 121 -9.63 6.41 24.23
N PHE A 122 -10.16 5.19 24.44
CA PHE A 122 -11.29 4.93 25.34
C PHE A 122 -10.90 3.89 26.40
N PRO A 123 -10.06 4.29 27.38
CA PRO A 123 -9.62 3.38 28.43
C PRO A 123 -10.83 2.81 29.20
N ASP A 124 -10.71 1.56 29.65
CA ASP A 124 -11.70 0.84 30.46
C ASP A 124 -13.12 0.67 29.87
N SER A 125 -13.33 1.01 28.59
CA SER A 125 -14.65 0.89 27.96
C SER A 125 -14.95 -0.53 27.45
N PHE A 126 -14.04 -1.11 26.66
CA PHE A 126 -14.17 -2.46 26.10
C PHE A 126 -12.79 -3.09 25.90
N SER A 127 -12.73 -4.43 25.89
CA SER A 127 -11.51 -5.16 25.58
C SER A 127 -11.07 -4.92 24.13
N GLN A 128 -9.75 -4.84 23.88
CA GLN A 128 -9.13 -4.72 22.56
C GLN A 128 -9.75 -5.65 21.49
N THR A 129 -10.09 -6.90 21.84
CA THR A 129 -10.71 -7.85 20.90
C THR A 129 -12.07 -7.36 20.39
N VAL A 130 -12.87 -6.72 21.25
CA VAL A 130 -14.18 -6.16 20.88
C VAL A 130 -13.99 -4.98 19.93
N TRP A 131 -13.00 -4.12 20.18
CA TRP A 131 -12.66 -3.02 19.28
C TRP A 131 -12.20 -3.51 17.90
N ILE A 132 -11.41 -4.58 17.84
CA ILE A 132 -11.00 -5.20 16.58
C ILE A 132 -12.21 -5.74 15.82
N ILE A 133 -13.13 -6.44 16.48
CA ILE A 133 -14.36 -6.98 15.85
C ILE A 133 -15.24 -5.83 15.32
N PHE A 134 -15.40 -4.76 16.10
CA PHE A 134 -16.16 -3.58 15.70
C PHE A 134 -15.55 -2.90 14.47
N MET A 135 -14.23 -2.71 14.46
CA MET A 135 -13.50 -2.18 13.31
C MET A 135 -13.65 -3.08 12.08
N ALA A 136 -13.55 -4.39 12.25
CA ALA A 136 -13.73 -5.33 11.15
C ALA A 136 -15.12 -5.18 10.52
N LEU A 137 -16.17 -5.11 11.35
CA LEU A 137 -17.55 -4.95 10.89
C LEU A 137 -17.78 -3.63 10.13
N MET A 138 -17.13 -2.55 10.56
CA MET A 138 -17.18 -1.25 9.86
C MET A 138 -16.42 -1.26 8.52
N VAL A 139 -15.39 -2.08 8.38
CA VAL A 139 -14.59 -2.19 7.15
C VAL A 139 -15.23 -3.13 6.12
N VAL A 140 -16.06 -4.11 6.52
CA VAL A 140 -16.77 -5.01 5.59
C VAL A 140 -17.51 -4.28 4.45
N PRO A 141 -18.37 -3.26 4.70
CA PRO A 141 -19.06 -2.57 3.62
C PRO A 141 -18.10 -1.82 2.69
N VAL A 142 -16.97 -1.33 3.21
CA VAL A 142 -15.92 -0.66 2.44
C VAL A 142 -15.18 -1.67 1.54
N ALA A 143 -14.91 -2.87 2.05
CA ALA A 143 -14.26 -3.95 1.29
C ALA A 143 -15.15 -4.52 0.16
N LEU A 144 -16.47 -4.33 0.25
CA LEU A 144 -17.43 -4.78 -0.76
C LEU A 144 -17.55 -3.82 -1.96
N ILE A 145 -16.97 -2.61 -1.89
CA ILE A 145 -17.00 -1.64 -3.00
C ILE A 145 -16.06 -2.14 -4.11
N PRO A 146 -16.58 -2.58 -5.27
CA PRO A 146 -15.77 -3.26 -6.29
C PRO A 146 -15.07 -2.28 -7.24
N THR A 147 -15.26 -0.96 -7.09
CA THR A 147 -14.85 0.03 -8.10
C THR A 147 -13.66 0.88 -7.63
N MET A 148 -12.57 0.86 -8.42
CA MET A 148 -11.37 1.69 -8.20
C MET A 148 -11.66 3.21 -8.23
N LYS A 149 -12.75 3.61 -8.88
CA LYS A 149 -13.16 5.01 -8.99
C LYS A 149 -13.79 5.52 -7.69
N GLU A 150 -14.62 4.70 -7.04
CA GLU A 150 -15.21 5.05 -5.74
C GLU A 150 -14.18 4.90 -4.60
N SER A 151 -13.27 3.92 -4.70
CA SER A 151 -12.23 3.71 -3.69
C SER A 151 -11.18 4.83 -3.65
N THR A 152 -10.95 5.54 -4.76
CA THR A 152 -10.03 6.69 -4.79
C THR A 152 -10.45 7.75 -3.78
N GLY A 153 -11.76 8.03 -3.62
CA GLY A 153 -12.25 8.99 -2.63
C GLY A 153 -11.94 8.57 -1.19
N MET A 154 -12.09 7.29 -0.88
CA MET A 154 -11.76 6.74 0.44
C MET A 154 -10.26 6.76 0.72
N ALA A 155 -9.42 6.44 -0.28
CA ALA A 155 -7.97 6.51 -0.16
C ALA A 155 -7.51 7.95 0.14
N VAL A 156 -8.11 8.95 -0.51
CA VAL A 156 -7.83 10.37 -0.24
C VAL A 156 -8.25 10.76 1.17
N ALA A 157 -9.45 10.37 1.62
CA ALA A 157 -9.90 10.64 2.98
C ALA A 157 -8.96 10.01 4.04
N GLY A 158 -8.54 8.76 3.83
CA GLY A 158 -7.57 8.09 4.69
C GLY A 158 -6.20 8.76 4.72
N CYS A 159 -5.70 9.18 3.55
CA CYS A 159 -4.45 9.93 3.44
C CYS A 159 -4.51 11.27 4.17
N LEU A 160 -5.57 12.05 3.96
CA LEU A 160 -5.78 13.33 4.68
C LEU A 160 -5.86 13.11 6.20
N GLY A 161 -6.60 12.10 6.65
CA GLY A 161 -6.67 11.74 8.06
C GLY A 161 -5.31 11.40 8.65
N THR A 162 -4.50 10.63 7.91
CA THR A 162 -3.14 10.25 8.32
C THR A 162 -2.22 11.47 8.38
N ILE A 163 -2.24 12.36 7.37
CA ILE A 163 -1.44 13.59 7.37
C ILE A 163 -1.80 14.48 8.55
N VAL A 164 -3.10 14.66 8.84
CA VAL A 164 -3.55 15.44 10.00
C VAL A 164 -3.06 14.79 11.30
N ALA A 165 -3.18 13.48 11.44
CA ALA A 165 -2.69 12.75 12.61
C ALA A 165 -1.16 12.89 12.77
N ASP A 166 -0.39 12.80 11.68
CA ASP A 166 1.07 12.96 11.69
C ASP A 166 1.47 14.39 12.08
N VAL A 167 0.80 15.42 11.54
CA VAL A 167 1.04 16.83 11.90
C VAL A 167 0.75 17.08 13.38
N ILE A 168 -0.39 16.58 13.87
CA ILE A 168 -0.75 16.71 15.29
C ILE A 168 0.31 15.99 16.13
N GLY A 169 0.65 14.74 15.80
CA GLY A 169 1.61 13.93 16.53
C GLY A 169 3.03 14.50 16.58
N VAL A 170 3.45 15.27 15.58
CA VAL A 170 4.74 15.98 15.58
C VAL A 170 4.67 17.31 16.35
N SER A 171 3.48 17.92 16.45
CA SER A 171 3.30 19.23 17.09
C SER A 171 3.21 19.19 18.63
N ILE A 172 2.97 18.01 19.21
CA ILE A 172 2.96 17.74 20.66
C ILE A 172 4.30 17.23 21.15
#